data_AF-A0A3N5GIM7-F1
#
_entry.id   AF-A0A3N5GIM7-F1
#
_cell.length_a   1.000
_cell.length_b   1.000
_cell.length_c   1.000
_cell.angle_alpha   90.00
_cell.angle_beta   90.00
_cell.angle_gamma   90.00
#
_symmetry.space_group_name_H-M   'P 1'
#
loop_
_entity.id
_entity.type
_entity.pdbx_description
1 polymer ?
#
loop_
_entity_poly.entity_id
_entity_poly.type
_entity_poly.pdbx_seq_one_letter_code
_entity_poly.pdbx_strand_id
1 'polypeptide(L)'
;SARLTAAGMSASEIQEVVSLLGLSVVDFDQETAFASGELYRRTQPAGLSLGDRACLALAQKMGAVAITADRAWLAVETGIQIRLIR
;
A
#
# COMPACT_ATOMS: atom_id res chain seq x y z
N SER A 1 7.74 -1.16 -9.23
CA SER A 1 9.13 -1.37 -9.68
C SER A 1 9.52 -2.85 -9.63
N ALA A 2 9.53 -3.52 -8.47
CA ALA A 2 10.07 -4.89 -8.32
C ALA A 2 9.62 -5.92 -9.38
N ARG A 3 8.31 -6.03 -9.64
CA ARG A 3 7.80 -6.95 -10.68
C ARG A 3 8.25 -6.58 -12.10
N LEU A 4 8.33 -5.29 -12.41
CA LEU A 4 8.77 -4.79 -13.71
C LEU A 4 10.27 -5.00 -13.90
N THR A 5 11.06 -4.80 -12.84
CA THR A 5 12.48 -5.16 -12.81
C THR A 5 12.68 -6.66 -13.03
N ALA A 6 11.90 -7.51 -12.35
CA ALA A 6 11.94 -8.97 -12.57
C ALA A 6 11.54 -9.37 -13.99
N ALA A 7 10.71 -8.57 -14.67
CA ALA A 7 10.36 -8.74 -16.08
C ALA A 7 11.43 -8.21 -17.05
N GLY A 8 12.58 -7.72 -16.56
CA GLY A 8 13.71 -7.28 -17.36
C GLY A 8 13.69 -5.81 -17.79
N MET A 9 12.76 -5.00 -17.30
CA MET A 9 12.72 -3.57 -17.63
C MET A 9 13.84 -2.80 -16.93
N SER A 10 14.42 -1.85 -17.65
CA SER A 10 15.36 -0.86 -17.13
C SER A 10 14.68 0.12 -16.17
N ALA A 11 15.48 0.80 -15.34
CA ALA A 11 14.97 1.79 -14.40
C ALA A 11 14.22 2.94 -15.11
N SER A 12 14.70 3.39 -16.27
CA SER A 12 14.06 4.43 -17.07
C SER A 12 12.70 3.99 -17.62
N GLU A 13 12.60 2.78 -18.19
CA GLU A 13 11.33 2.24 -18.68
C GLU A 13 10.31 2.08 -17.55
N ILE A 14 10.76 1.67 -16.36
CA ILE A 14 9.90 1.55 -15.18
C ILE A 14 9.38 2.92 -14.76
N GLN A 15 10.24 3.95 -14.71
CA GLN A 15 9.83 5.31 -14.36
C GLN A 15 8.81 5.86 -15.36
N GLU A 16 9.07 5.67 -16.66
CA GLU A 16 8.16 6.10 -17.72
C GLU A 16 6.79 5.42 -17.59
N VAL A 17 6.73 4.08 -17.52
CA VAL A 17 5.46 3.35 -17.41
C VAL A 17 4.69 3.72 -16.15
N VAL A 18 5.36 3.87 -15.00
CA VAL A 18 4.70 4.29 -13.76
C VAL A 18 4.13 5.71 -13.88
N SER A 19 4.85 6.63 -14.53
CA SER A 19 4.38 8.00 -14.73
C SER A 19 3.10 8.10 -15.56
N LEU A 20 2.88 7.15 -16.48
CA LEU A 20 1.71 7.11 -17.37
C LEU A 20 0.42 6.63 -16.69
N LEU A 21 0.50 6.10 -15.45
CA LEU A 21 -0.68 5.57 -14.74
C LEU A 21 -1.60 6.66 -14.18
N GLY A 22 -1.20 7.93 -14.24
CA GLY A 22 -1.98 9.05 -13.70
C GLY A 22 -2.19 8.98 -12.18
N LEU A 23 -1.30 8.29 -11.47
CA LEU A 23 -1.36 8.14 -10.03
C LEU A 23 -0.67 9.31 -9.33
N SER A 24 -1.28 9.84 -8.27
CA SER A 24 -0.61 10.74 -7.35
C SER A 24 0.35 9.94 -6.45
N VAL A 25 1.64 10.28 -6.52
CA VAL A 25 2.65 9.70 -5.62
C VAL A 25 2.69 10.53 -4.34
N VAL A 26 2.60 9.84 -3.20
CA VAL A 26 2.72 10.47 -1.86
C VAL A 26 3.93 9.86 -1.17
N ASP A 27 4.77 10.73 -0.62
CA ASP A 27 5.96 10.30 0.12
C ASP A 27 5.57 9.55 1.40
N PHE A 28 6.35 8.53 1.73
CA PHE A 28 6.22 7.83 3.01
C PHE A 28 6.90 8.66 4.11
N ASP A 29 6.17 9.64 4.61
CA ASP A 29 6.62 10.58 5.63
C ASP A 29 6.62 9.99 7.04
N GLN A 30 7.13 10.77 8.00
CA GLN A 30 7.23 10.37 9.40
C GLN A 30 5.87 10.00 10.01
N GLU A 31 4.82 10.76 9.69
CA GLU A 31 3.46 10.51 10.18
C GLU A 31 2.96 9.14 9.68
N THR A 32 3.11 8.87 8.39
CA THR A 32 2.73 7.59 7.79
C THR A 32 3.56 6.44 8.34
N ALA A 33 4.84 6.68 8.65
CA ALA A 33 5.72 5.69 9.27
C ALA A 33 5.25 5.28 10.67
N PHE A 34 4.90 6.24 11.53
CA PHE A 34 4.37 5.95 12.86
C PHE A 34 3.02 5.24 12.79
N ALA A 35 2.07 5.74 12.00
CA ALA A 35 0.77 5.12 11.81
C ALA A 35 0.88 3.67 11.28
N SER A 36 1.81 3.43 10.36
CA SER A 36 2.10 2.06 9.87
C SER A 36 2.63 1.15 10.98
N GLY A 37 3.42 1.68 11.92
CA GLY A 37 3.89 0.93 13.09
C GLY A 37 2.76 0.56 14.04
N GLU A 38 1.84 1.48 14.31
CA GLU A 38 0.70 1.25 15.20
C GLU A 38 -0.23 0.14 14.69
N LEU A 39 -0.35 -0.02 13.37
CA LEU A 39 -1.12 -1.10 12.75
C LEU A 39 -0.49 -2.49 12.90
N TYR A 40 0.77 -2.61 13.33
CA TYR A 40 1.50 -3.89 13.33
C TYR A 40 0.78 -5.00 14.09
N ARG A 41 0.42 -4.77 15.36
CA ARG A 41 -0.22 -5.80 16.20
C ARG A 41 -1.56 -6.28 15.64
N ARG A 42 -2.29 -5.41 14.94
CA ARG A 42 -3.61 -5.70 14.36
C ARG A 42 -3.51 -6.45 13.03
N THR A 43 -2.36 -6.39 12.36
CA THR A 43 -2.20 -6.85 10.98
C THR A 43 -1.20 -7.99 10.82
N GLN A 44 -0.27 -8.16 11.78
CA GLN A 44 0.71 -9.23 11.79
C GLN A 44 0.09 -10.64 11.78
N PRO A 45 -1.02 -10.94 12.50
CA PRO A 45 -1.65 -12.26 12.43
C PRO A 45 -2.15 -12.63 11.02
N ALA A 46 -2.53 -11.62 10.23
CA ALA A 46 -2.95 -11.80 8.83
C ALA A 46 -1.78 -11.73 7.84
N GLY A 47 -0.54 -11.58 8.32
CA GLY A 47 0.67 -11.61 7.50
C GLY A 47 0.92 -10.33 6.66
N LEU A 48 0.23 -9.23 6.96
CA LEU A 48 0.42 -7.98 6.21
C LEU A 48 1.86 -7.48 6.35
N SER A 49 2.44 -7.05 5.24
CA SER A 49 3.78 -6.46 5.15
C SER A 49 3.80 -5.01 5.64
N LEU A 50 4.99 -4.41 5.71
CA LEU A 50 5.12 -2.97 5.94
C LEU A 50 4.46 -2.16 4.82
N GLY A 51 4.58 -2.60 3.57
CA GLY A 51 3.96 -1.93 2.42
C GLY A 51 2.44 -1.94 2.51
N ASP A 52 1.84 -3.04 2.98
CA ASP A 52 0.39 -3.11 3.20
C ASP A 52 -0.06 -2.11 4.27
N ARG A 53 0.68 -2.05 5.39
CA ARG A 53 0.41 -1.08 6.46
C ARG A 53 0.61 0.36 6.01
N ALA A 54 1.61 0.64 5.17
CA ALA A 54 1.84 1.96 4.59
C ALA A 54 0.64 2.41 3.74
N CYS A 55 0.11 1.51 2.90
CA CYS A 55 -1.08 1.79 2.11
C CYS A 55 -2.32 2.02 2.98
N LEU A 56 -2.50 1.24 4.04
CA LEU A 56 -3.59 1.43 5.01
C LEU A 56 -3.46 2.78 5.74
N ALA A 57 -2.28 3.10 6.28
CA ALA A 57 -2.01 4.35 6.97
C ALA A 57 -2.24 5.56 6.06
N LEU A 58 -1.81 5.49 4.80
CA LEU A 58 -2.07 6.55 3.83
C LEU A 58 -3.57 6.72 3.55
N ALA A 59 -4.31 5.62 3.37
CA ALA A 59 -5.77 5.69 3.19
C ALA A 59 -6.46 6.35 4.39
N GLN A 60 -6.02 6.03 5.61
CA GLN A 60 -6.50 6.68 6.82
C GLN A 60 -6.22 8.18 6.82
N LYS A 61 -4.96 8.58 6.52
CA LYS A 61 -4.53 9.99 6.44
C LYS A 61 -5.32 10.79 5.41
N MET A 62 -5.65 10.17 4.28
CA MET A 62 -6.41 10.80 3.20
C MET A 62 -7.94 10.75 3.38
N GLY A 63 -8.45 10.05 4.40
CA GLY A 63 -9.89 9.77 4.52
C GLY A 63 -10.44 8.98 3.32
N ALA A 64 -9.60 8.14 2.70
CA ALA A 64 -9.90 7.42 1.47
C ALA A 64 -10.16 5.92 1.71
N VAL A 65 -10.69 5.24 0.70
CA VAL A 65 -10.86 3.78 0.72
C VAL A 65 -9.59 3.12 0.24
N ALA A 66 -9.04 2.21 1.04
CA ALA A 66 -7.92 1.38 0.65
C ALA A 66 -8.38 0.29 -0.33
N ILE A 67 -7.78 0.27 -1.52
CA ILE A 67 -8.09 -0.69 -2.57
C ILE A 67 -7.05 -1.80 -2.58
N THR A 68 -7.48 -3.06 -2.57
CA THR A 68 -6.55 -4.19 -2.57
C THR A 68 -7.08 -5.36 -3.39
N ALA A 69 -6.16 -6.14 -3.93
CA ALA A 69 -6.43 -7.49 -4.42
C ALA A 69 -5.90 -8.53 -3.43
N ASP A 70 -5.76 -8.23 -2.14
CA ASP A 70 -5.42 -9.19 -1.10
C ASP A 70 -6.60 -9.37 -0.12
N ARG A 71 -7.09 -10.61 0.01
CA ARG A 71 -8.18 -10.95 0.92
C ARG A 71 -7.74 -10.95 2.38
N ALA A 72 -6.45 -11.09 2.66
CA ALA A 72 -5.91 -11.03 4.03
C ALA A 72 -6.26 -9.71 4.73
N TRP A 73 -6.38 -8.62 3.95
CA TRP A 73 -6.78 -7.31 4.47
C TRP A 73 -8.19 -7.27 5.04
N LEU A 74 -9.10 -8.16 4.62
CA LEU A 74 -10.47 -8.20 5.15
C LEU A 74 -10.55 -8.85 6.54
N ALA A 75 -9.50 -9.57 6.95
CA ALA A 75 -9.42 -10.21 8.25
C ALA A 75 -8.84 -9.28 9.34
N VAL A 76 -8.39 -8.08 8.98
CA VAL A 76 -7.80 -7.14 9.94
C VAL A 76 -8.81 -6.06 10.33
N GLU A 77 -9.11 -5.97 11.61
CA GLU A 77 -9.89 -4.86 12.13
C GLU A 77 -8.97 -3.66 12.29
N THR A 78 -9.00 -2.72 11.35
CA THR A 78 -8.17 -1.50 11.39
C THR A 78 -8.99 -0.22 11.61
N GLY A 79 -10.30 -0.26 11.34
CA GLY A 79 -11.16 0.92 11.27
C GLY A 79 -11.06 1.70 9.94
N ILE A 80 -10.23 1.20 9.02
CA ILE A 80 -10.01 1.79 7.70
C ILE A 80 -10.95 1.11 6.71
N GLN A 81 -11.58 1.88 5.83
CA GLN A 81 -12.42 1.30 4.78
C GLN A 81 -11.56 0.59 3.73
N ILE A 82 -11.82 -0.70 3.54
CA ILE A 82 -11.09 -1.56 2.60
C ILE A 82 -12.07 -2.06 1.55
N ARG A 83 -11.69 -1.97 0.26
CA ARG A 83 -12.45 -2.53 -0.87
C ARG A 83 -11.57 -3.50 -1.66
N LEU A 84 -12.06 -4.72 -1.78
CA LEU A 84 -11.45 -5.76 -2.60
C LEU A 84 -11.79 -5.53 -4.09
N ILE A 85 -10.78 -5.56 -4.96
CA ILE A 85 -10.94 -5.50 -6.42
C ILE A 85 -10.55 -6.82 -7.06
N ARG A 86 -11.29 -7.89 -6.76
CA ARG A 86 -11.22 -9.20 -7.43
C ARG A 86 -12.30 -10.16 -6.98
#